data_AF-A0A530AHW4-F1
#
_entry.id   AF-A0A530AHW4-F1
#
_cell.length_a   1.000
_cell.length_b   1.000
_cell.length_c   1.000
_cell.angle_alpha   90.00
_cell.angle_beta   90.00
_cell.angle_gamma   90.00
#
_symmetry.space_group_name_H-M   'P 1'
#
loop_
_entity.id
_entity.type
_entity.pdbx_description
1 polymer ?
#
loop_
_entity_poly.entity_id
_entity_poly.type
_entity_poly.pdbx_seq_one_letter_code
_entity_poly.pdbx_strand_id
1 'polypeptide(L)' 'VDTRGGATKEAGDIVQPLTSGLLKPEAIIADLHELARGEKQGRQTDSEITLFKSVGAALEDLAAGIAVYEALK' A
#
# COMPACT_ATOMS: atom_id res chain seq x y z
N VAL A 1 2.82 0.45 -0.61
CA VAL A 1 1.53 0.92 -1.16
C VAL A 1 0.41 0.07 -0.58
N ASP A 2 -0.86 0.47 -0.65
CA ASP A 2 -1.97 -0.41 -0.24
C ASP A 2 -2.10 -1.62 -1.17
N THR A 3 -2.29 -1.38 -2.47
CA THR A 3 -2.23 -2.39 -3.53
C THR A 3 -1.31 -1.90 -4.65
N ARG A 4 -0.52 -2.81 -5.25
CA ARG A 4 0.32 -2.45 -6.41
C ARG A 4 -0.51 -1.98 -7.60
N GLY A 5 -1.64 -2.66 -7.84
CA GLY A 5 -2.55 -2.36 -8.95
C GLY A 5 -3.18 -0.98 -8.85
N GLY A 6 -3.75 -0.62 -7.70
CA GLY A 6 -4.39 0.69 -7.51
C GLY A 6 -3.36 1.82 -7.51
N ALA A 7 -2.27 1.67 -6.74
CA ALA A 7 -1.25 2.70 -6.63
C ALA A 7 -0.59 3.06 -7.98
N THR A 8 -0.35 2.08 -8.87
CA THR A 8 0.29 2.34 -10.18
C THR A 8 -0.66 2.86 -11.26
N LYS A 9 -1.96 3.01 -10.95
CA LYS A 9 -2.98 3.49 -11.90
C LYS A 9 -3.72 4.75 -11.42
N GLU A 10 -3.87 4.92 -10.12
CA GLU A 10 -4.77 5.93 -9.54
C GLU A 10 -4.02 6.96 -8.69
N ALA A 11 -2.90 6.57 -8.04
CA ALA A 11 -2.12 7.51 -7.23
C ALA A 11 -1.30 8.43 -8.14
N GLY A 12 -1.80 9.64 -8.42
CA GLY A 12 -1.11 10.61 -9.29
C GLY A 12 0.34 10.90 -8.87
N ASP A 13 0.62 10.87 -7.57
CA ASP A 13 1.94 11.02 -6.95
C ASP A 13 2.88 9.80 -7.15
N ILE A 14 2.37 8.69 -7.68
CA ILE A 14 3.16 7.52 -8.12
C ILE A 14 3.13 7.40 -9.65
N VAL A 15 1.95 7.52 -10.26
CA VAL A 15 1.73 7.40 -11.70
C VAL A 15 2.59 8.40 -12.46
N GLN A 16 2.57 9.68 -12.08
CA GLN A 16 3.32 10.70 -12.81
C GLN A 16 4.84 10.45 -12.73
N PRO A 17 5.46 10.18 -11.56
CA PRO A 17 6.87 9.78 -11.49
C PRO A 17 7.23 8.51 -12.26
N LEU A 18 6.33 7.51 -12.31
CA LEU A 18 6.56 6.30 -13.11
C LEU A 18 6.55 6.63 -14.61
N THR A 19 5.57 7.40 -15.07
CA THR A 19 5.47 7.83 -16.47
C THR A 19 6.66 8.68 -16.89
N SER A 20 7.16 9.56 -16.01
CA SER A 20 8.34 10.39 -16.29
C SER A 20 9.67 9.65 -16.11
N GLY A 21 9.66 8.39 -15.65
CA GLY A 21 10.86 7.59 -15.37
C GLY A 21 11.65 8.03 -14.14
N LEU A 22 11.15 8.98 -13.34
CA LEU A 22 11.75 9.41 -12.07
C LEU A 22 11.64 8.32 -11.01
N LEU A 23 10.53 7.59 -11.01
CA LEU A 23 10.32 6.40 -10.21
C LEU A 23 10.36 5.17 -11.14
N LYS A 24 10.97 4.09 -10.68
CA LYS A 24 10.89 2.79 -11.35
C LYS A 24 9.91 1.89 -10.61
N PRO A 25 9.16 1.00 -11.29
CA PRO A 25 8.23 0.08 -10.64
C PRO A 25 8.87 -0.73 -9.50
N GLU A 26 10.14 -1.12 -9.66
CA GLU A 26 10.91 -1.91 -8.70
C GLU A 26 11.25 -1.11 -7.42
N ALA A 27 11.17 0.21 -7.46
CA ALA A 27 11.35 1.06 -6.27
C ALA A 27 10.14 0.99 -5.31
N ILE A 28 9.00 0.44 -5.75
CA ILE A 28 7.88 0.13 -4.86
C ILE A 28 8.21 -1.16 -4.10
N ILE A 29 8.76 -0.99 -2.89
CA ILE A 29 9.31 -2.07 -2.07
C ILE A 29 8.30 -3.17 -1.76
N ALA A 30 7.10 -2.78 -1.32
CA ALA A 30 6.05 -3.70 -0.88
C ALA A 30 4.65 -3.08 -1.02
N ASP A 31 3.64 -3.95 -1.15
CA ASP A 31 2.27 -3.60 -0.79
C ASP A 31 1.91 -4.00 0.65
N LEU A 32 0.72 -3.62 1.10
CA LEU A 32 0.28 -3.86 2.48
C LEU A 32 0.10 -5.35 2.77
N HIS A 33 -0.25 -6.15 1.77
CA HIS A 33 -0.40 -7.59 1.90
C HIS A 33 0.95 -8.26 2.18
N GLU A 34 1.97 -7.95 1.39
CA GLU A 34 3.34 -8.47 1.57
C GLU A 34 3.93 -8.06 2.93
N LEU A 35 3.69 -6.82 3.37
CA LEU A 35 4.16 -6.33 4.68
C LEU A 35 3.44 -7.02 5.85
N ALA A 36 2.11 -7.13 5.80
CA ALA A 36 1.32 -7.74 6.87
C ALA A 36 1.65 -9.23 7.07
N ARG A 37 2.11 -9.91 6.02
CA ARG A 37 2.52 -11.32 6.06
C ARG A 37 4.00 -11.53 6.37
N GLY A 38 4.79 -10.46 6.48
CA GLY A 38 6.24 -10.53 6.69
C GLY A 38 7.00 -11.05 5.46
N GLU A 39 6.39 -11.07 4.28
CA GLU A 39 7.02 -11.47 3.02
C GLU A 39 7.99 -10.39 2.51
N LYS A 40 7.73 -9.14 2.89
CA LYS A 40 8.63 -8.00 2.71
C LYS A 40 8.91 -7.34 4.05
N GLN A 41 10.13 -6.85 4.19
CA GLN A 41 10.54 -6.11 5.37
C GLN A 41 10.10 -4.65 5.27
N GLY A 42 9.56 -4.13 6.38
CA GLY A 42 9.26 -2.71 6.54
C GLY A 42 10.51 -1.90 6.87
N ARG A 43 10.37 -0.90 7.73
CA ARG A 43 11.51 -0.13 8.26
C ARG A 43 12.56 -1.07 8.87
N GLN A 44 13.83 -0.88 8.50
CA GLN A 44 14.97 -1.66 9.02
C GLN A 44 15.90 -0.80 9.89
N THR A 45 15.90 0.52 9.69
CA THR A 45 16.74 1.45 10.47
C THR A 45 16.00 2.74 10.84
N ASP A 46 16.47 3.41 11.89
CA ASP A 46 15.90 4.68 12.35
C ASP A 46 16.17 5.84 11.36
N SER A 47 17.21 5.73 10.54
CA SER A 47 17.56 6.73 9.52
C SER A 47 16.69 6.69 8.26
N GLU A 48 15.91 5.63 8.06
CA GLU A 48 15.08 5.49 6.85
C GLU A 48 13.92 6.49 6.83
N ILE A 49 13.68 7.11 5.69
CA ILE A 49 12.42 7.82 5.42
C ILE A 49 11.51 6.85 4.70
N THR A 50 10.39 6.49 5.32
CA THR A 50 9.41 5.55 4.77
C THR A 50 8.16 6.28 4.33
N LEU A 51 7.64 5.95 3.14
CA LEU A 51 6.37 6.46 2.64
C LEU A 51 5.41 5.29 2.39
N PHE A 52 4.27 5.32 3.05
CA PHE A 52 3.13 4.50 2.68
C PHE A 52 2.13 5.35 1.90
N LYS A 53 1.80 4.93 0.68
CA LYS A 53 0.81 5.57 -0.16
C LYS A 53 -0.38 4.63 -0.39
N SER A 54 -1.58 5.16 -0.21
CA SER A 54 -2.85 4.48 -0.42
C SER A 54 -3.78 5.29 -1.31
N VAL A 55 -4.57 4.59 -2.12
CA VAL A 55 -5.73 5.07 -2.88
C VAL A 55 -7.05 4.49 -2.38
N GLY A 56 -6.99 3.49 -1.49
CA GLY A 56 -8.10 2.75 -0.91
C GLY A 56 -8.28 1.39 -1.57
N ALA A 57 -8.64 0.38 -0.79
CA ALA A 57 -9.02 -0.94 -1.29
C ALA A 57 -10.34 -1.40 -0.67
N ALA A 58 -11.30 -1.83 -1.50
CA ALA A 58 -12.62 -2.28 -1.02
C ALA A 58 -12.56 -3.44 0.00
N LEU A 59 -11.45 -4.19 0.03
CA LEU A 59 -11.20 -5.21 1.05
C LEU A 59 -11.15 -4.61 2.47
N GLU A 60 -10.61 -3.40 2.61
CA GLU A 60 -10.49 -2.68 3.88
C GLU A 60 -11.88 -2.31 4.42
N ASP A 61 -12.75 -1.79 3.55
CA ASP A 61 -14.14 -1.49 3.89
C ASP A 61 -14.91 -2.75 4.31
N LEU A 62 -14.76 -3.84 3.55
CA LEU A 62 -15.42 -5.11 3.85
C LEU A 62 -14.93 -5.71 5.17
N ALA A 63 -13.62 -5.70 5.42
CA ALA A 63 -13.05 -6.20 6.66
C ALA A 63 -13.56 -5.41 7.87
N ALA A 64 -13.59 -4.07 7.77
CA ALA A 64 -14.15 -3.23 8.82
C ALA A 64 -15.65 -3.49 9.03
N GLY A 65 -16.42 -3.63 7.94
CA GLY A 65 -17.85 -3.94 7.99
C GLY A 65 -18.14 -5.26 8.69
N ILE A 66 -17.37 -6.32 8.39
CA ILE A 66 -17.48 -7.62 9.07
C ILE A 66 -17.15 -7.47 10.55
N ALA A 67 -16.05 -6.82 10.90
CA ALA A 67 -15.64 -6.66 12.29
C ALA A 67 -16.70 -5.93 13.14
N VAL A 68 -17.30 -4.85 12.61
CA VAL A 68 -18.39 -4.13 13.29
C VAL A 68 -19.64 -5.00 13.39
N TYR A 69 -20.01 -5.71 12.33
CA TYR A 69 -21.17 -6.59 12.32
C TYR A 69 -21.05 -7.72 13.35
N GLU A 70 -19.88 -8.35 13.45
CA GLU A 70 -19.60 -9.42 14.42
C GLU A 70 -19.58 -8.89 15.86
N ALA A 71 -19.08 -7.67 16.10
CA ALA A 71 -19.03 -7.07 17.43
C ALA A 71 -20.42 -6.66 17.97
N LEU A 72 -21.41 -6.47 17.09
CA LEU A 72 -22.78 -6.07 17.44
C LEU A 72 -23.77 -7.24 17.43
N LYS A 73 -23.31 -8.44 17.07
CA LYS A 73 -24.07 -9.69 17.16
C LYS A 73 -23.95 -10.30 18.54
#